data_AF-A0A975YKS0-F1
#
_entry.id   AF-A0A975YKS0-F1
#
_cell.length_a   1.000
_cell.length_b   1.000
_cell.length_c   1.000
_cell.angle_alpha   90.00
_cell.angle_beta   90.00
_cell.angle_gamma   90.00
#
_symmetry.space_group_name_H-M   'P 1'
#
loop_
_entity.id
_entity.type
_entity.pdbx_description
1 polymer ?
#
loop_
_entity_poly.entity_id
_entity_poly.type
_entity_poly.pdbx_seq_one_letter_code
_entity_poly.pdbx_strand_id
1 'polypeptide(L)'
;MTAALSRELAWRFPLMRGEDVRAVQRALIRDGALSGTADGIFGPATHDAVVAFQRRLRARNPAIAVDGIVGRDTWSALFPTAASAEPAPGLAVPPPARAEGGDWRALIRPYVARLSVPHGAPQQATGGQSWRLAQGGVVVGGEQAPRRTRGEPETIRRIWRTFRAPIEKCAAAYGVPAELILATIATESGGDPRAVREEPGFVSDSATPHRVSAGLMQTLISTARETLAEPGLDRAALLDPETSLRAGTVYLRRQARLTNFDPPLVACAYNAGGLYPQAGEANPWKLRQYPIGTGRHADRFVAWFGDAVAVLKEDAPRPTTPCFAALL
;
A
#
# COMPACT_ATOMS: atom_id res chain seq x y z
N MET A 1 35.44 1.11 -3.08
CA MET A 1 34.54 -0.04 -3.25
C MET A 1 33.13 0.50 -3.36
N THR A 2 32.49 0.35 -4.51
CA THR A 2 31.08 0.72 -4.71
C THR A 2 30.22 -0.32 -4.02
N ALA A 3 29.45 0.09 -3.01
CA ALA A 3 28.47 -0.81 -2.41
C ALA A 3 27.44 -1.17 -3.49
N ALA A 4 27.07 -2.44 -3.62
CA ALA A 4 25.89 -2.82 -4.37
C ALA A 4 24.66 -2.55 -3.49
N LEU A 5 23.52 -2.16 -4.10
CA LEU A 5 22.27 -2.04 -3.37
C LEU A 5 21.85 -3.43 -2.87
N SER A 6 22.12 -3.74 -1.61
CA SER A 6 21.77 -5.03 -1.00
C SER A 6 20.33 -5.06 -0.47
N ARG A 7 19.69 -3.90 -0.32
CA ARG A 7 18.31 -3.72 0.15
C ARG A 7 17.80 -2.31 -0.19
N GLU A 8 16.50 -2.13 -0.40
CA GLU A 8 15.92 -0.79 -0.54
C GLU A 8 16.08 0.01 0.75
N LEU A 9 16.51 1.27 0.61
CA LEU A 9 16.67 2.19 1.72
C LEU A 9 15.51 3.17 1.74
N ALA A 10 14.79 3.21 2.85
CA ALA A 10 13.63 4.05 3.00
C ALA A 10 13.51 4.50 4.45
N TRP A 11 12.78 5.58 4.65
CA TRP A 11 12.40 6.02 5.97
C TRP A 11 11.26 5.15 6.50
N ARG A 12 11.66 4.15 7.27
CA ARG A 12 10.80 3.14 7.90
C ARG A 12 11.33 2.79 9.29
N PHE A 13 10.51 2.15 10.11
CA PHE A 13 10.89 1.75 11.48
C PHE A 13 11.12 0.24 11.61
N PRO A 14 12.18 -0.21 12.34
CA PRO A 14 13.24 0.62 12.91
C PRO A 14 14.04 1.35 11.81
N LEU A 15 14.54 2.56 12.14
CA LEU A 15 15.27 3.39 11.17
C LEU A 15 16.40 2.57 10.54
N MET A 16 16.49 2.65 9.23
CA MET A 16 17.56 1.95 8.52
C MET A 16 18.89 2.60 8.90
N ARG A 17 19.85 1.75 9.28
CA ARG A 17 21.20 2.17 9.61
C ARG A 17 22.21 1.32 8.87
N GLY A 18 23.36 1.89 8.56
CA GLY A 18 24.48 1.17 7.95
C GLY A 18 25.32 2.02 7.01
N GLU A 19 26.37 1.40 6.46
CA GLU A 19 27.25 2.03 5.46
C GLU A 19 26.53 2.30 4.14
N ASP A 20 25.52 1.50 3.80
CA ASP A 20 24.63 1.71 2.65
C ASP A 20 23.86 3.04 2.75
N VAL A 21 23.30 3.31 3.93
CA VAL A 21 22.63 4.58 4.26
C VAL A 21 23.64 5.73 4.25
N ARG A 22 24.82 5.54 4.85
CA ARG A 22 25.88 6.55 4.88
C ARG A 22 26.37 6.88 3.47
N ALA A 23 26.46 5.89 2.59
CA ALA A 23 26.83 6.08 1.19
C ALA A 23 25.78 6.94 0.45
N VAL A 24 24.50 6.64 0.62
CA VAL A 24 23.41 7.44 0.05
C VAL A 24 23.45 8.88 0.55
N GLN A 25 23.59 9.09 1.86
CA GLN A 25 23.69 10.43 2.43
C GLN A 25 24.88 11.20 1.86
N ARG A 26 26.07 10.58 1.73
CA ARG A 26 27.24 11.20 1.08
C ARG A 26 26.96 11.54 -0.39
N ALA A 27 26.24 10.70 -1.13
CA ALA A 27 25.86 10.97 -2.50
C ALA A 27 24.86 12.14 -2.61
N LEU A 28 23.85 12.17 -1.75
CA LEU A 28 22.86 13.26 -1.66
C LEU A 28 23.50 14.58 -1.21
N ILE A 29 24.51 14.55 -0.34
CA ILE A 29 25.30 15.72 0.03
C ILE A 29 26.08 16.25 -1.17
N ARG A 30 26.73 15.38 -1.95
CA ARG A 30 27.44 15.78 -3.18
C ARG A 30 26.50 16.34 -4.25
N ASP A 31 25.28 15.82 -4.35
CA ASP A 31 24.23 16.32 -5.25
C ASP A 31 23.59 17.63 -4.75
N GLY A 32 23.85 18.04 -3.51
CA GLY A 32 23.25 19.23 -2.89
C GLY A 32 21.80 19.03 -2.42
N ALA A 33 21.31 17.78 -2.38
CA ALA A 33 19.99 17.43 -1.86
C ALA A 33 19.94 17.40 -0.32
N LEU A 34 21.08 17.13 0.31
CA LEU A 34 21.23 16.96 1.76
C LEU A 34 22.37 17.85 2.27
N SER A 35 22.20 18.44 3.45
CA SER A 35 23.22 19.25 4.12
C SER A 35 23.69 18.56 5.40
N GLY A 36 24.94 18.82 5.82
CA GLY A 36 25.51 18.28 7.06
C GLY A 36 26.37 17.04 6.85
N THR A 37 26.40 16.16 7.84
CA THR A 37 27.26 14.96 7.85
C THR A 37 26.45 13.69 7.64
N ALA A 38 27.06 12.68 7.01
CA ALA A 38 26.45 11.38 6.80
C ALA A 38 26.58 10.51 8.07
N ASP A 39 25.55 10.55 8.90
CA ASP A 39 25.48 9.81 10.18
C ASP A 39 25.21 8.31 10.01
N GLY A 40 24.78 7.88 8.82
CA GLY A 40 24.42 6.49 8.51
C GLY A 40 23.04 6.08 9.02
N ILE A 41 22.15 7.03 9.31
CA ILE A 41 20.78 6.81 9.79
C ILE A 41 19.78 7.39 8.77
N PHE A 42 18.90 6.56 8.23
CA PHE A 42 17.92 6.98 7.22
C PHE A 42 16.72 7.64 7.91
N GLY A 43 16.94 8.87 8.37
CA GLY A 43 15.94 9.70 9.05
C GLY A 43 15.13 10.60 8.10
N PRO A 44 14.26 11.45 8.65
CA PRO A 44 13.39 12.35 7.89
C PRO A 44 14.16 13.26 6.91
N ALA A 45 15.30 13.82 7.36
CA ALA A 45 16.14 14.66 6.50
C ALA A 45 16.72 13.88 5.29
N THR A 46 17.08 12.61 5.48
CA THR A 46 17.56 11.76 4.38
C THR A 46 16.42 11.42 3.41
N HIS A 47 15.22 11.15 3.93
CA HIS A 47 14.03 10.95 3.10
C HIS A 47 13.70 12.17 2.24
N ASP A 48 13.64 13.35 2.83
CA ASP A 48 13.32 14.59 2.12
C ASP A 48 14.36 14.90 1.04
N ALA A 49 15.64 14.63 1.32
CA ALA A 49 16.72 14.71 0.34
C ALA A 49 16.55 13.70 -0.81
N VAL A 50 16.15 12.44 -0.52
CA VAL A 50 15.84 11.43 -1.54
C VAL A 50 14.66 11.88 -2.40
N VAL A 51 13.58 12.39 -1.80
CA VAL A 51 12.43 12.94 -2.51
C VAL A 51 12.86 14.09 -3.42
N ALA A 52 13.67 15.04 -2.92
CA ALA A 52 14.17 16.16 -3.72
C ALA A 52 15.03 15.68 -4.91
N PHE A 53 15.90 14.71 -4.67
CA PHE A 53 16.72 14.09 -5.71
C PHE A 53 15.86 13.37 -6.77
N GLN A 54 14.89 12.55 -6.33
CA GLN A 54 13.95 11.86 -7.23
C GLN A 54 13.11 12.84 -8.05
N ARG A 55 12.71 14.00 -7.50
CA ARG A 55 12.03 15.05 -8.29
C ARG A 55 12.90 15.54 -9.45
N ARG A 56 14.20 15.74 -9.21
CA ARG A 56 15.17 16.11 -10.27
C ARG A 56 15.35 14.99 -11.28
N LEU A 57 15.42 13.74 -10.84
CA LEU A 57 15.49 12.58 -11.74
C LEU A 57 14.24 12.45 -12.59
N ARG A 58 13.05 12.63 -12.01
CA ARG A 58 11.77 12.54 -12.72
C ARG A 58 11.65 13.59 -13.82
N ALA A 59 12.25 14.76 -13.64
CA ALA A 59 12.31 15.79 -14.69
C ALA A 59 13.08 15.32 -15.94
N ARG A 60 13.97 14.32 -15.81
CA ARG A 60 14.73 13.72 -16.92
C ARG A 60 14.16 12.39 -17.39
N ASN A 61 13.56 11.62 -16.48
CA ASN A 61 12.91 10.35 -16.76
C ASN A 61 11.55 10.29 -16.04
N PRO A 62 10.43 10.56 -16.74
CA PRO A 62 9.10 10.62 -16.14
C PRO A 62 8.64 9.32 -15.44
N ALA A 63 9.27 8.18 -15.73
CA ALA A 63 8.96 6.89 -15.13
C ALA A 63 9.50 6.73 -13.69
N ILE A 64 10.37 7.63 -13.22
CA ILE A 64 10.94 7.56 -11.88
C ILE A 64 9.93 8.01 -10.82
N ALA A 65 9.64 7.16 -9.84
CA ALA A 65 8.80 7.48 -8.71
C ALA A 65 9.48 8.49 -7.76
N VAL A 66 8.67 9.38 -7.17
CA VAL A 66 9.09 10.33 -6.13
C VAL A 66 8.47 9.88 -4.81
N ASP A 67 9.00 8.80 -4.25
CA ASP A 67 8.42 8.07 -3.12
C ASP A 67 9.33 8.04 -1.88
N GLY A 68 10.50 8.69 -1.93
CA GLY A 68 11.45 8.74 -0.82
C GLY A 68 12.20 7.44 -0.58
N ILE A 69 12.10 6.48 -1.52
CA ILE A 69 12.75 5.18 -1.45
C ILE A 69 13.95 5.14 -2.39
N VAL A 70 15.10 4.77 -1.84
CA VAL A 70 16.29 4.45 -2.64
C VAL A 70 16.19 3.01 -3.12
N GLY A 71 15.44 2.82 -4.20
CA GLY A 71 15.41 1.60 -5.01
C GLY A 71 16.48 1.61 -6.11
N ARG A 72 16.41 0.65 -7.04
CA ARG A 72 17.40 0.46 -8.13
C ARG A 72 17.67 1.75 -8.92
N ASP A 73 16.63 2.44 -9.35
CA ASP A 73 16.78 3.60 -10.24
C ASP A 73 17.42 4.77 -9.51
N THR A 74 16.94 5.06 -8.30
CA THR A 74 17.53 6.07 -7.41
C THR A 74 18.99 5.73 -7.09
N TRP A 75 19.30 4.47 -6.80
CA TRP A 75 20.67 4.02 -6.51
C TRP A 75 21.60 4.18 -7.72
N SER A 76 21.17 3.72 -8.89
CA SER A 76 21.96 3.79 -10.13
C SER A 76 22.27 5.23 -10.50
N ALA A 77 21.32 6.14 -10.25
CA ALA A 77 21.53 7.57 -10.45
C ALA A 77 22.48 8.20 -9.42
N LEU A 78 22.50 7.73 -8.16
CA LEU A 78 23.42 8.20 -7.11
C LEU A 78 24.85 7.68 -7.28
N PHE A 79 25.02 6.49 -7.88
CA PHE A 79 26.32 5.81 -8.03
C PHE A 79 26.58 5.30 -9.45
N PRO A 80 26.70 6.20 -10.45
CA PRO A 80 27.03 5.79 -11.81
C PRO A 80 28.46 5.24 -11.88
N THR A 81 28.61 3.93 -12.09
CA THR A 81 29.91 3.30 -12.43
C THR A 81 29.70 2.17 -13.44
N ALA A 82 30.60 2.07 -14.42
CA ALA A 82 30.55 1.13 -15.54
C ALA A 82 30.59 -0.34 -15.09
N ALA A 83 29.74 -1.16 -15.73
CA ALA A 83 29.71 -2.63 -15.73
C ALA A 83 29.40 -3.36 -14.40
N SER A 84 28.18 -3.93 -14.37
CA SER A 84 27.78 -5.24 -13.83
C SER A 84 28.37 -5.74 -12.50
N ALA A 85 27.48 -5.87 -11.51
CA ALA A 85 27.53 -6.96 -10.53
C ALA A 85 26.10 -7.48 -10.32
N GLU A 86 25.91 -8.78 -10.53
CA GLU A 86 24.65 -9.51 -10.39
C GLU A 86 24.09 -9.46 -8.95
N PRO A 87 22.76 -9.58 -8.80
CA PRO A 87 22.07 -9.40 -7.52
C PRO A 87 22.31 -10.54 -6.53
N ALA A 88 22.44 -10.20 -5.26
CA ALA A 88 22.18 -11.14 -4.15
C ALA A 88 20.68 -11.52 -4.12
N PRO A 89 20.33 -12.76 -3.80
CA PRO A 89 18.95 -13.24 -3.89
C PRO A 89 18.09 -12.59 -2.82
N GLY A 90 17.21 -11.67 -3.25
CA GLY A 90 16.22 -11.05 -2.41
C GLY A 90 15.76 -9.72 -2.99
N LEU A 91 14.52 -9.69 -3.49
CA LEU A 91 13.78 -8.49 -3.94
C LEU A 91 14.05 -8.02 -5.37
N ALA A 92 14.15 -8.95 -6.32
CA ALA A 92 13.33 -8.77 -7.52
C ALA A 92 11.87 -8.94 -7.09
N VAL A 93 10.98 -8.03 -7.46
CA VAL A 93 9.56 -8.38 -7.55
C VAL A 93 9.52 -9.53 -8.55
N PRO A 94 9.18 -10.76 -8.16
CA PRO A 94 9.05 -11.81 -9.14
C PRO A 94 8.01 -11.33 -10.16
N PRO A 95 8.22 -11.52 -11.48
CA PRO A 95 7.11 -11.47 -12.42
C PRO A 95 5.98 -12.33 -11.84
N PRO A 96 4.69 -11.98 -12.09
CA PRO A 96 3.53 -12.58 -11.39
C PRO A 96 3.83 -14.04 -11.15
N ALA A 97 4.03 -14.40 -9.88
CA ALA A 97 4.36 -15.77 -9.54
C ALA A 97 3.29 -16.58 -10.25
N ARG A 98 3.71 -17.40 -11.23
CA ARG A 98 2.81 -18.33 -11.87
C ARG A 98 2.07 -19.00 -10.73
N ALA A 99 0.75 -18.80 -10.71
CA ALA A 99 -0.14 -19.37 -9.73
C ALA A 99 -0.17 -20.88 -9.97
N GLU A 100 0.91 -21.55 -9.59
CA GLU A 100 1.06 -22.99 -9.52
C GLU A 100 1.89 -23.27 -8.25
N GLY A 101 1.19 -23.50 -7.14
CA GLY A 101 1.75 -24.25 -6.02
C GLY A 101 2.48 -23.51 -4.89
N GLY A 102 2.49 -22.17 -4.85
CA GLY A 102 3.04 -21.45 -3.69
C GLY A 102 2.11 -21.52 -2.47
N ASP A 103 2.61 -21.98 -1.32
CA ASP A 103 1.85 -21.94 -0.06
C ASP A 103 1.70 -20.48 0.42
N TRP A 104 0.60 -19.83 -0.01
CA TRP A 104 0.29 -18.48 0.42
C TRP A 104 0.17 -18.37 1.95
N ARG A 105 -0.12 -19.47 2.67
CA ARG A 105 -0.19 -19.45 4.13
C ARG A 105 1.17 -19.14 4.72
N ALA A 106 2.24 -19.73 4.18
CA ALA A 106 3.61 -19.41 4.58
C ALA A 106 3.95 -17.93 4.31
N LEU A 107 3.44 -17.35 3.21
CA LEU A 107 3.63 -15.93 2.89
C LEU A 107 2.90 -15.00 3.88
N ILE A 108 1.68 -15.35 4.29
CA ILE A 108 0.82 -14.47 5.09
C ILE A 108 1.05 -14.65 6.61
N ARG A 109 1.46 -15.84 7.07
CA ARG A 109 1.62 -16.16 8.49
C ARG A 109 2.52 -15.19 9.28
N PRO A 110 3.66 -14.69 8.75
CA PRO A 110 4.46 -13.69 9.47
C PRO A 110 3.70 -12.38 9.71
N TYR A 111 2.84 -11.96 8.77
CA TYR A 111 2.00 -10.78 8.95
C TYR A 111 0.96 -11.01 10.03
N VAL A 112 0.28 -12.16 10.04
CA VAL A 112 -0.69 -12.51 11.09
C VAL A 112 -0.04 -12.44 12.47
N ALA A 113 1.11 -13.09 12.65
CA ALA A 113 1.81 -13.11 13.94
C ALA A 113 2.16 -11.69 14.42
N ARG A 114 2.66 -10.84 13.52
CA ARG A 114 2.97 -9.43 13.82
C ARG A 114 1.70 -8.64 14.16
N LEU A 115 0.67 -8.78 13.33
CA LEU A 115 -0.56 -8.01 13.43
C LEU A 115 -1.38 -8.39 14.66
N SER A 116 -1.26 -9.62 15.18
CA SER A 116 -1.99 -10.06 16.36
C SER A 116 -1.47 -9.49 17.68
N VAL A 117 -0.28 -8.90 17.70
CA VAL A 117 0.26 -8.18 18.86
C VAL A 117 -0.19 -6.72 18.80
N PRO A 118 -0.61 -6.08 19.91
CA PRO A 118 -0.90 -4.65 19.93
C PRO A 118 0.24 -3.81 19.36
N HIS A 119 -0.08 -2.99 18.35
CA HIS A 119 0.80 -2.04 17.70
C HIS A 119 0.02 -0.77 17.35
N GLY A 120 0.64 0.21 16.71
CA GLY A 120 -0.03 1.43 16.28
C GLY A 120 0.62 2.01 15.05
N ALA A 121 0.30 3.26 14.75
CA ALA A 121 0.92 3.98 13.65
C ALA A 121 2.45 4.02 13.85
N PRO A 122 3.25 4.02 12.76
CA PRO A 122 4.70 4.20 12.86
C PRO A 122 5.04 5.41 13.75
N GLN A 123 6.13 5.30 14.54
CA GLN A 123 6.47 6.09 15.75
C GLN A 123 6.62 7.63 15.62
N GLN A 124 6.03 8.26 14.61
CA GLN A 124 5.93 9.71 14.42
C GLN A 124 4.52 10.26 14.69
N ALA A 125 3.58 9.35 14.89
CA ALA A 125 2.25 9.60 15.41
C ALA A 125 2.26 9.45 16.94
N THR A 126 2.94 10.34 17.66
CA THR A 126 2.89 10.33 19.13
C THR A 126 1.44 10.54 19.62
N GLY A 127 0.99 9.69 20.54
CA GLY A 127 -0.38 9.76 21.11
C GLY A 127 -1.51 9.19 20.25
N GLY A 128 -1.21 8.33 19.27
CA GLY A 128 -2.23 7.58 18.51
C GLY A 128 -2.74 6.33 19.24
N GLN A 129 -3.91 5.85 18.83
CA GLN A 129 -4.48 4.60 19.36
C GLN A 129 -3.66 3.38 18.92
N SER A 130 -3.63 2.34 19.75
CA SER A 130 -3.10 1.03 19.37
C SER A 130 -4.20 0.16 18.76
N TRP A 131 -3.84 -0.93 18.09
CA TRP A 131 -4.74 -1.94 17.57
C TRP A 131 -4.03 -3.28 17.38
N ARG A 132 -4.82 -4.33 17.14
CA ARG A 132 -4.32 -5.66 16.75
C ARG A 132 -5.34 -6.40 15.90
N LEU A 133 -4.87 -7.35 15.11
CA LEU A 133 -5.69 -8.30 14.38
C LEU A 133 -6.10 -9.46 15.30
N ALA A 134 -7.40 -9.74 15.35
CA ALA A 134 -8.00 -10.83 16.11
C ALA A 134 -8.91 -11.66 15.20
N GLN A 135 -9.43 -12.76 15.75
CA GLN A 135 -10.23 -13.74 15.01
C GLN A 135 -11.46 -13.13 14.27
N GLY A 136 -12.02 -12.01 14.73
CA GLY A 136 -13.15 -11.33 14.07
C GLY A 136 -12.82 -10.03 13.35
N GLY A 137 -11.54 -9.67 13.18
CA GLY A 137 -11.11 -8.40 12.57
C GLY A 137 -10.16 -7.61 13.45
N VAL A 138 -10.15 -6.28 13.32
CA VAL A 138 -9.24 -5.41 14.08
C VAL A 138 -9.88 -4.98 15.39
N VAL A 139 -9.18 -5.21 16.50
CA VAL A 139 -9.51 -4.67 17.83
C VAL A 139 -8.71 -3.40 18.05
N VAL A 140 -9.37 -2.31 18.39
CA VAL A 140 -8.73 -0.98 18.56
C VAL A 140 -8.64 -0.63 20.05
N GLY A 141 -7.45 -0.25 20.50
CA GLY A 141 -7.19 0.19 21.86
C GLY A 141 -7.64 -0.84 22.91
N GLY A 142 -8.46 -0.38 23.86
CA GLY A 142 -9.07 -1.20 24.91
C GLY A 142 -10.43 -1.79 24.55
N GLU A 143 -10.85 -1.77 23.28
CA GLU A 143 -12.11 -2.38 22.86
C GLU A 143 -12.12 -3.90 23.13
N GLN A 144 -13.27 -4.43 23.55
CA GLN A 144 -13.42 -5.85 23.90
C GLN A 144 -13.62 -6.74 22.67
N ALA A 145 -14.10 -6.16 21.56
CA ALA A 145 -14.45 -6.89 20.35
C ALA A 145 -13.87 -6.21 19.10
N PRO A 146 -13.62 -6.98 18.03
CA PRO A 146 -13.23 -6.41 16.74
C PRO A 146 -14.30 -5.46 16.18
N ARG A 147 -13.87 -4.39 15.52
CA ARG A 147 -14.77 -3.45 14.86
C ARG A 147 -15.43 -4.07 13.64
N ARG A 148 -16.74 -3.81 13.51
CA ARG A 148 -17.61 -4.20 12.40
C ARG A 148 -18.63 -3.10 12.14
N THR A 149 -19.32 -3.14 10.99
CA THR A 149 -20.49 -2.28 10.82
C THR A 149 -21.63 -2.75 11.72
N ARG A 150 -22.64 -1.89 11.93
CA ARG A 150 -23.82 -2.25 12.72
C ARG A 150 -24.75 -3.12 11.88
N GLY A 151 -25.19 -4.24 12.45
CA GLY A 151 -26.12 -5.16 11.80
C GLY A 151 -25.43 -6.19 10.93
N GLU A 152 -26.18 -6.77 9.99
CA GLU A 152 -25.69 -7.78 9.07
C GLU A 152 -24.71 -7.18 8.03
N PRO A 153 -23.67 -7.92 7.61
CA PRO A 153 -22.66 -7.44 6.66
C PRO A 153 -23.16 -7.44 5.20
N GLU A 154 -24.34 -6.90 4.94
CA GLU A 154 -25.04 -7.01 3.65
C GLU A 154 -24.24 -6.43 2.48
N THR A 155 -23.55 -5.31 2.69
CA THR A 155 -22.71 -4.69 1.65
C THR A 155 -21.56 -5.60 1.25
N ILE A 156 -20.82 -6.15 2.21
CA ILE A 156 -19.73 -7.09 1.93
C ILE A 156 -20.27 -8.37 1.32
N ARG A 157 -21.37 -8.92 1.84
CA ARG A 157 -22.01 -10.13 1.31
C ARG A 157 -22.44 -9.94 -0.15
N ARG A 158 -22.99 -8.77 -0.49
CA ARG A 158 -23.32 -8.40 -1.88
C ARG A 158 -22.07 -8.31 -2.75
N ILE A 159 -21.04 -7.60 -2.33
CA ILE A 159 -19.78 -7.46 -3.09
C ILE A 159 -19.16 -8.84 -3.33
N TRP A 160 -19.05 -9.65 -2.28
CA TRP A 160 -18.49 -11.00 -2.37
C TRP A 160 -19.29 -11.85 -3.34
N ARG A 161 -20.62 -11.94 -3.20
CA ARG A 161 -21.47 -12.72 -4.12
C ARG A 161 -21.33 -12.29 -5.57
N THR A 162 -21.27 -10.98 -5.84
CA THR A 162 -21.21 -10.44 -7.21
C THR A 162 -19.82 -10.60 -7.84
N PHE A 163 -18.75 -10.42 -7.07
CA PHE A 163 -17.38 -10.30 -7.58
C PHE A 163 -16.41 -11.38 -7.04
N ARG A 164 -16.93 -12.47 -6.46
CA ARG A 164 -16.12 -13.56 -5.87
C ARG A 164 -15.02 -14.04 -6.81
N ALA A 165 -15.39 -14.45 -8.02
CA ALA A 165 -14.46 -15.04 -8.98
C ALA A 165 -13.28 -14.10 -9.31
N PRO A 166 -13.49 -12.83 -9.71
CA PRO A 166 -12.37 -11.92 -9.98
C PRO A 166 -11.62 -11.47 -8.72
N ILE A 167 -12.27 -11.36 -7.55
CA ILE A 167 -11.57 -11.07 -6.28
C ILE A 167 -10.60 -12.21 -5.94
N GLU A 168 -11.06 -13.45 -5.93
CA GLU A 168 -10.22 -14.62 -5.65
C GLU A 168 -9.08 -14.77 -6.67
N LYS A 169 -9.35 -14.51 -7.95
CA LYS A 169 -8.34 -14.51 -9.01
C LYS A 169 -7.24 -13.48 -8.72
N CYS A 170 -7.61 -12.24 -8.39
CA CYS A 170 -6.64 -11.19 -8.09
C CYS A 170 -5.89 -11.45 -6.78
N ALA A 171 -6.60 -11.86 -5.73
CA ALA A 171 -6.00 -12.21 -4.43
C ALA A 171 -4.92 -13.27 -4.59
N ALA A 172 -5.23 -14.37 -5.31
CA ALA A 172 -4.28 -15.44 -5.58
C ALA A 172 -3.10 -14.98 -6.45
N ALA A 173 -3.36 -14.21 -7.52
CA ALA A 173 -2.32 -13.75 -8.43
C ALA A 173 -1.31 -12.80 -7.76
N TYR A 174 -1.74 -11.99 -6.79
CA TYR A 174 -0.91 -10.95 -6.19
C TYR A 174 -0.54 -11.20 -4.72
N GLY A 175 -0.99 -12.31 -4.13
CA GLY A 175 -0.70 -12.64 -2.74
C GLY A 175 -1.29 -11.64 -1.75
N VAL A 176 -2.47 -11.08 -2.05
CA VAL A 176 -3.15 -10.07 -1.23
C VAL A 176 -4.34 -10.72 -0.51
N PRO A 177 -4.45 -10.58 0.83
CA PRO A 177 -5.61 -11.06 1.58
C PRO A 177 -6.93 -10.52 1.04
N ALA A 178 -7.89 -11.41 0.78
CA ALA A 178 -9.19 -11.08 0.19
C ALA A 178 -10.00 -10.09 1.06
N GLU A 179 -9.82 -10.10 2.38
CA GLU A 179 -10.45 -9.14 3.29
C GLU A 179 -10.06 -7.69 2.99
N LEU A 180 -8.80 -7.47 2.60
CA LEU A 180 -8.33 -6.12 2.25
C LEU A 180 -8.95 -5.66 0.93
N ILE A 181 -9.08 -6.55 -0.05
CA ILE A 181 -9.72 -6.23 -1.34
C ILE A 181 -11.20 -5.88 -1.10
N LEU A 182 -11.92 -6.70 -0.34
CA LEU A 182 -13.33 -6.46 0.01
C LEU A 182 -13.52 -5.13 0.75
N ALA A 183 -12.70 -4.86 1.77
CA ALA A 183 -12.76 -3.63 2.53
C ALA A 183 -12.44 -2.40 1.66
N THR A 184 -11.48 -2.50 0.73
CA THR A 184 -11.20 -1.44 -0.24
C THR A 184 -12.42 -1.18 -1.13
N ILE A 185 -13.01 -2.19 -1.77
CA ILE A 185 -14.19 -2.00 -2.64
C ILE A 185 -15.33 -1.32 -1.86
N ALA A 186 -15.62 -1.79 -0.65
CA ALA A 186 -16.70 -1.26 0.17
C ALA A 186 -16.45 0.20 0.62
N THR A 187 -15.18 0.55 0.87
CA THR A 187 -14.79 1.89 1.27
C THR A 187 -14.84 2.87 0.10
N GLU A 188 -14.34 2.44 -1.06
CA GLU A 188 -14.11 3.28 -2.23
C GLU A 188 -15.36 3.45 -3.11
N SER A 189 -16.11 2.39 -3.38
CA SER A 189 -17.26 2.43 -4.29
C SER A 189 -18.56 1.86 -3.69
N GLY A 190 -18.51 1.24 -2.52
CA GLY A 190 -19.64 0.49 -1.98
C GLY A 190 -20.04 -0.73 -2.82
N GLY A 191 -19.17 -1.15 -3.75
CA GLY A 191 -19.42 -2.20 -4.72
C GLY A 191 -20.00 -1.74 -6.06
N ASP A 192 -19.99 -0.43 -6.35
CA ASP A 192 -20.42 0.09 -7.64
C ASP A 192 -19.27 0.08 -8.67
N PRO A 193 -19.30 -0.79 -9.70
CA PRO A 193 -18.26 -0.82 -10.72
C PRO A 193 -18.31 0.39 -11.66
N ARG A 194 -19.37 1.20 -11.61
CA ARG A 194 -19.54 2.40 -12.44
C ARG A 194 -19.16 3.68 -11.70
N ALA A 195 -18.72 3.57 -10.44
CA ALA A 195 -18.34 4.73 -9.66
C ALA A 195 -17.20 5.50 -10.35
N VAL A 196 -17.37 6.81 -10.48
CA VAL A 196 -16.36 7.73 -11.01
C VAL A 196 -16.30 8.93 -10.10
N ARG A 197 -15.09 9.38 -9.78
CA ARG A 197 -14.85 10.60 -9.02
C ARG A 197 -13.76 11.41 -9.70
N GLU A 198 -14.10 12.66 -9.99
CA GLU A 198 -13.19 13.65 -10.53
C GLU A 198 -12.71 14.55 -9.40
N GLU A 199 -11.40 14.74 -9.30
CA GLU A 199 -10.78 15.60 -8.31
C GLU A 199 -10.76 17.05 -8.81
N PRO A 200 -10.72 18.05 -7.90
CA PRO A 200 -10.62 19.45 -8.29
C PRO A 200 -9.51 19.70 -9.33
N GLY A 201 -9.83 20.41 -10.40
CA GLY A 201 -8.90 20.67 -11.51
C GLY A 201 -8.78 19.55 -12.55
N PHE A 202 -9.70 18.58 -12.55
CA PHE A 202 -9.86 17.66 -13.67
C PHE A 202 -10.26 18.41 -14.95
N VAL A 203 -9.65 18.04 -16.08
CA VAL A 203 -9.91 18.63 -17.41
C VAL A 203 -10.39 17.54 -18.38
N SER A 204 -9.63 16.46 -18.50
CA SER A 204 -9.97 15.28 -19.31
C SER A 204 -9.13 14.07 -18.87
N ASP A 205 -9.51 12.87 -19.29
CA ASP A 205 -8.75 11.65 -18.98
C ASP A 205 -7.34 11.66 -19.54
N SER A 206 -7.16 12.27 -20.72
CA SER A 206 -5.85 12.38 -21.37
C SER A 206 -4.97 13.46 -20.74
N ALA A 207 -5.54 14.62 -20.43
CA ALA A 207 -4.81 15.76 -19.87
C ALA A 207 -4.49 15.59 -18.38
N THR A 208 -5.44 15.02 -17.63
CA THR A 208 -5.37 14.90 -16.16
C THR A 208 -5.71 13.49 -15.66
N PRO A 209 -5.02 12.43 -16.13
CA PRO A 209 -5.28 11.05 -15.71
C PRO A 209 -5.04 10.80 -14.21
N HIS A 210 -4.33 11.71 -13.54
CA HIS A 210 -4.04 11.69 -12.10
C HIS A 210 -5.13 12.38 -11.25
N ARG A 211 -6.23 12.83 -11.86
CA ARG A 211 -7.34 13.53 -11.19
C ARG A 211 -8.69 12.87 -11.40
N VAL A 212 -8.72 11.62 -11.84
CA VAL A 212 -9.97 10.86 -11.94
C VAL A 212 -9.74 9.43 -11.49
N SER A 213 -10.55 9.00 -10.53
CA SER A 213 -10.65 7.61 -10.08
C SER A 213 -11.91 6.95 -10.62
N ALA A 214 -11.82 5.68 -11.01
CA ALA A 214 -12.95 4.95 -11.56
C ALA A 214 -13.00 3.49 -11.10
N GLY A 215 -14.20 2.90 -11.18
CA GLY A 215 -14.45 1.49 -10.95
C GLY A 215 -14.58 1.09 -9.48
N LEU A 216 -14.66 -0.22 -9.26
CA LEU A 216 -14.82 -0.85 -7.94
C LEU A 216 -13.78 -0.37 -6.92
N MET A 217 -12.53 -0.25 -7.37
CA MET A 217 -11.40 0.06 -6.53
C MET A 217 -11.10 1.57 -6.47
N GLN A 218 -11.86 2.42 -7.17
CA GLN A 218 -11.58 3.86 -7.35
C GLN A 218 -10.09 4.16 -7.59
N THR A 219 -9.46 3.42 -8.51
CA THR A 219 -8.06 3.65 -8.85
C THR A 219 -7.95 4.82 -9.83
N LEU A 220 -6.97 5.71 -9.63
CA LEU A 220 -6.69 6.78 -10.60
C LEU A 220 -6.25 6.19 -11.95
N ILE A 221 -6.63 6.82 -13.08
CA ILE A 221 -6.16 6.36 -14.41
C ILE A 221 -4.63 6.31 -14.45
N SER A 222 -3.94 7.33 -13.94
CA SER A 222 -2.47 7.34 -13.89
C SER A 222 -1.91 6.18 -13.06
N THR A 223 -2.53 5.88 -11.92
CA THR A 223 -2.10 4.78 -11.05
C THR A 223 -2.34 3.44 -11.72
N ALA A 224 -3.47 3.25 -12.40
CA ALA A 224 -3.77 2.01 -13.11
C ALA A 224 -2.81 1.74 -14.27
N ARG A 225 -2.48 2.79 -15.05
CA ARG A 225 -1.45 2.71 -16.11
C ARG A 225 -0.10 2.26 -15.54
N GLU A 226 0.29 2.82 -14.40
CA GLU A 226 1.55 2.49 -13.73
C GLU A 226 1.55 1.08 -13.11
N THR A 227 0.45 0.70 -12.44
CA THR A 227 0.37 -0.60 -11.74
C THR A 227 0.31 -1.75 -12.71
N LEU A 228 -0.42 -1.59 -13.82
CA LEU A 228 -0.58 -2.60 -14.85
C LEU A 228 0.47 -2.53 -15.97
N ALA A 229 1.30 -1.48 -15.99
CA ALA A 229 2.23 -1.19 -17.09
C ALA A 229 1.54 -1.07 -18.46
N GLU A 230 0.33 -0.49 -18.46
CA GLU A 230 -0.54 -0.33 -19.63
C GLU A 230 -0.76 1.17 -19.90
N PRO A 231 0.14 1.89 -20.60
CA PRO A 231 0.07 3.36 -20.75
C PRO A 231 -1.17 3.85 -21.50
N GLY A 232 -1.80 2.99 -22.31
CA GLY A 232 -3.02 3.27 -23.05
C GLY A 232 -4.31 3.04 -22.27
N LEU A 233 -4.24 2.54 -21.03
CA LEU A 233 -5.42 2.25 -20.22
C LEU A 233 -6.25 3.52 -20.00
N ASP A 234 -7.55 3.44 -20.23
CA ASP A 234 -8.49 4.55 -20.12
C ASP A 234 -9.54 4.32 -19.02
N ARG A 235 -10.42 5.31 -18.85
CA ARG A 235 -11.49 5.23 -17.84
C ARG A 235 -12.44 4.07 -18.12
N ALA A 236 -12.77 3.80 -19.38
CA ALA A 236 -13.71 2.75 -19.75
C ALA A 236 -13.19 1.37 -19.33
N ALA A 237 -11.89 1.12 -19.51
CA ALA A 237 -11.23 -0.07 -19.00
C ALA A 237 -11.35 -0.19 -17.47
N LEU A 238 -11.24 0.90 -16.71
CA LEU A 238 -11.41 0.85 -15.24
C LEU A 238 -12.84 0.60 -14.76
N LEU A 239 -13.86 0.82 -15.62
CA LEU A 239 -15.25 0.47 -15.30
C LEU A 239 -15.52 -1.03 -15.46
N ASP A 240 -14.62 -1.77 -16.13
CA ASP A 240 -14.64 -3.23 -16.10
C ASP A 240 -14.17 -3.74 -14.73
N PRO A 241 -14.98 -4.55 -14.02
CA PRO A 241 -14.65 -5.07 -12.69
C PRO A 241 -13.30 -5.79 -12.61
N GLU A 242 -12.96 -6.59 -13.62
CA GLU A 242 -11.72 -7.37 -13.59
C GLU A 242 -10.49 -6.48 -13.71
N THR A 243 -10.52 -5.50 -14.61
CA THR A 243 -9.46 -4.50 -14.77
C THR A 243 -9.34 -3.61 -13.53
N SER A 244 -10.46 -3.16 -12.95
CA SER A 244 -10.47 -2.39 -11.71
C SER A 244 -9.83 -3.16 -10.55
N LEU A 245 -10.22 -4.43 -10.37
CA LEU A 245 -9.68 -5.31 -9.34
C LEU A 245 -8.20 -5.59 -9.53
N ARG A 246 -7.75 -5.83 -10.77
CA ARG A 246 -6.32 -5.97 -11.08
C ARG A 246 -5.54 -4.72 -10.67
N ALA A 247 -5.97 -3.54 -11.14
CA ALA A 247 -5.26 -2.28 -10.88
C ALA A 247 -5.16 -1.98 -9.37
N GLY A 248 -6.29 -2.07 -8.64
CA GLY A 248 -6.33 -1.81 -7.21
C GLY A 248 -5.60 -2.87 -6.38
N THR A 249 -5.66 -4.15 -6.75
CA THR A 249 -4.98 -5.23 -5.99
C THR A 249 -3.46 -5.16 -6.17
N VAL A 250 -2.97 -4.84 -7.37
CA VAL A 250 -1.54 -4.58 -7.59
C VAL A 250 -1.10 -3.37 -6.76
N TYR A 251 -1.92 -2.32 -6.67
CA TYR A 251 -1.62 -1.16 -5.85
C TYR A 251 -1.51 -1.51 -4.36
N LEU A 252 -2.47 -2.28 -3.82
CA LEU A 252 -2.40 -2.82 -2.45
C LEU A 252 -1.12 -3.63 -2.22
N ARG A 253 -0.75 -4.51 -3.16
CA ARG A 253 0.47 -5.31 -3.09
C ARG A 253 1.73 -4.44 -3.08
N ARG A 254 1.81 -3.41 -3.93
CA ARG A 254 2.92 -2.45 -3.94
C ARG A 254 3.02 -1.72 -2.61
N GLN A 255 1.89 -1.30 -2.04
CA GLN A 255 1.85 -0.61 -0.75
C GLN A 255 2.14 -1.53 0.46
N ALA A 256 2.06 -2.86 0.30
CA ALA A 256 2.37 -3.80 1.38
C ALA A 256 3.80 -3.65 1.93
N ARG A 257 4.74 -3.09 1.16
CA ARG A 257 6.10 -2.74 1.64
C ARG A 257 6.10 -1.68 2.75
N LEU A 258 5.06 -0.84 2.79
CA LEU A 258 4.84 0.21 3.78
C LEU A 258 3.84 -0.24 4.85
N THR A 259 2.75 -0.84 4.41
CA THR A 259 1.60 -1.16 5.27
C THR A 259 1.71 -2.52 5.91
N ASN A 260 2.54 -3.44 5.39
CA ASN A 260 2.64 -4.82 5.86
C ASN A 260 1.27 -5.51 6.00
N PHE A 261 0.35 -5.21 5.07
CA PHE A 261 -1.05 -5.69 5.05
C PHE A 261 -1.87 -5.36 6.31
N ASP A 262 -1.44 -4.38 7.09
CA ASP A 262 -2.08 -3.90 8.30
C ASP A 262 -3.32 -3.07 7.94
N PRO A 263 -4.55 -3.48 8.32
CA PRO A 263 -5.77 -2.90 7.74
C PRO A 263 -5.90 -1.37 7.94
N PRO A 264 -5.64 -0.79 9.12
CA PRO A 264 -5.61 0.67 9.27
C PRO A 264 -4.53 1.38 8.44
N LEU A 265 -3.34 0.78 8.29
CA LEU A 265 -2.28 1.37 7.46
C LEU A 265 -2.64 1.27 5.97
N VAL A 266 -3.24 0.15 5.55
CA VAL A 266 -3.78 -0.03 4.19
C VAL A 266 -4.82 1.05 3.91
N ALA A 267 -5.78 1.27 4.80
CA ALA A 267 -6.80 2.30 4.64
C ALA A 267 -6.19 3.68 4.40
N CYS A 268 -5.30 4.12 5.29
CA CYS A 268 -4.66 5.44 5.19
C CYS A 268 -3.77 5.55 3.94
N ALA A 269 -2.97 4.52 3.63
CA ALA A 269 -2.07 4.53 2.49
C ALA A 269 -2.82 4.52 1.15
N TYR A 270 -3.89 3.74 1.04
CA TYR A 270 -4.70 3.67 -0.18
C TYR A 270 -5.35 5.02 -0.46
N ASN A 271 -5.91 5.63 0.58
CA ASN A 271 -6.64 6.89 0.50
C ASN A 271 -5.74 8.14 0.28
N ALA A 272 -4.60 8.22 0.97
CA ALA A 272 -3.71 9.38 0.89
C ALA A 272 -2.54 9.19 -0.10
N GLY A 273 -2.45 8.03 -0.76
CA GLY A 273 -1.34 7.67 -1.64
C GLY A 273 -0.04 7.32 -0.91
N GLY A 274 -0.10 7.06 0.40
CA GLY A 274 1.06 6.72 1.24
C GLY A 274 0.77 6.91 2.73
N LEU A 275 1.75 6.55 3.57
CA LEU A 275 1.65 6.76 5.02
C LEU A 275 2.32 8.08 5.39
N TYR A 276 1.51 9.05 5.80
CA TYR A 276 1.99 10.35 6.25
C TYR A 276 1.46 10.62 7.66
N PRO A 277 2.26 11.16 8.59
CA PRO A 277 1.76 11.53 9.91
C PRO A 277 0.76 12.68 9.79
N GLN A 278 -0.25 12.67 10.66
CA GLN A 278 -1.19 13.77 10.82
C GLN A 278 -1.63 13.86 12.28
N ALA A 279 -1.32 14.96 12.94
CA ALA A 279 -1.79 15.22 14.30
C ALA A 279 -3.27 15.66 14.33
N GLY A 280 -3.87 15.67 15.52
CA GLY A 280 -5.25 16.11 15.76
C GLY A 280 -6.05 15.10 16.57
N GLU A 281 -6.90 15.57 17.47
CA GLU A 281 -7.70 14.71 18.36
C GLU A 281 -8.75 13.90 17.59
N ALA A 282 -9.37 14.50 16.57
CA ALA A 282 -10.37 13.86 15.71
C ALA A 282 -9.80 12.79 14.76
N ASN A 283 -8.47 12.62 14.73
CA ASN A 283 -7.78 11.55 14.01
C ASN A 283 -6.99 10.68 15.00
N PRO A 284 -7.61 9.65 15.60
CA PRO A 284 -6.94 8.79 16.57
C PRO A 284 -5.90 7.87 15.92
N TRP A 285 -5.98 7.64 14.61
CA TRP A 285 -4.99 6.89 13.82
C TRP A 285 -3.69 7.66 13.59
N LYS A 286 -3.74 8.99 13.73
CA LYS A 286 -2.62 9.91 13.53
C LYS A 286 -1.92 9.79 12.18
N LEU A 287 -2.65 9.31 11.18
CA LEU A 287 -2.21 9.12 9.81
C LEU A 287 -3.09 9.94 8.87
N ARG A 288 -2.48 10.60 7.89
CA ARG A 288 -3.17 11.38 6.89
C ARG A 288 -4.14 10.48 6.15
N GLN A 289 -5.36 10.98 6.08
CA GLN A 289 -6.48 10.41 5.36
C GLN A 289 -7.45 11.55 5.06
N TYR A 290 -8.32 11.36 4.08
CA TYR A 290 -9.32 12.31 3.62
C TYR A 290 -10.71 11.85 4.08
N PRO A 291 -11.52 12.74 4.69
CA PRO A 291 -11.25 14.16 4.94
C PRO A 291 -10.12 14.42 5.95
N ILE A 292 -9.28 15.42 5.62
CA ILE A 292 -8.10 15.81 6.42
C ILE A 292 -8.51 16.16 7.84
N GLY A 293 -7.72 15.69 8.82
CA GLY A 293 -7.93 15.96 10.24
C GLY A 293 -8.89 14.98 10.92
N THR A 294 -9.41 13.98 10.21
CA THR A 294 -10.37 13.01 10.75
C THR A 294 -9.86 11.58 10.66
N GLY A 295 -10.35 10.69 11.54
CA GLY A 295 -10.13 9.24 11.46
C GLY A 295 -11.15 8.46 10.63
N ARG A 296 -12.11 9.16 10.00
CA ARG A 296 -13.35 8.59 9.48
C ARG A 296 -13.12 7.54 8.39
N HIS A 297 -12.12 7.73 7.54
CA HIS A 297 -11.86 6.80 6.45
C HIS A 297 -11.34 5.46 6.99
N ALA A 298 -10.33 5.49 7.85
CA ALA A 298 -9.78 4.29 8.50
C ALA A 298 -10.81 3.61 9.40
N ASP A 299 -11.64 4.36 10.14
CA ASP A 299 -12.73 3.78 10.94
C ASP A 299 -13.71 2.97 10.08
N ARG A 300 -14.14 3.52 8.94
CA ARG A 300 -15.02 2.81 7.98
C ARG A 300 -14.34 1.59 7.39
N PHE A 301 -13.10 1.74 6.93
CA PHE A 301 -12.35 0.65 6.33
C PHE A 301 -12.18 -0.52 7.31
N VAL A 302 -11.82 -0.22 8.55
CA VAL A 302 -11.64 -1.23 9.60
C VAL A 302 -12.95 -1.96 9.93
N ALA A 303 -14.08 -1.25 9.95
CA ALA A 303 -15.39 -1.88 10.11
C ALA A 303 -15.74 -2.80 8.93
N TRP A 304 -15.49 -2.36 7.69
CA TRP A 304 -15.68 -3.20 6.50
C TRP A 304 -14.75 -4.42 6.47
N PHE A 305 -13.53 -4.27 6.94
CA PHE A 305 -12.60 -5.38 7.09
C PHE A 305 -13.11 -6.44 8.07
N GLY A 306 -13.66 -6.02 9.22
CA GLY A 306 -14.28 -6.96 10.16
C GLY A 306 -15.49 -7.70 9.56
N ASP A 307 -16.31 -7.02 8.75
CA ASP A 307 -17.38 -7.66 8.00
C ASP A 307 -16.87 -8.63 6.93
N ALA A 308 -15.76 -8.29 6.25
CA ALA A 308 -15.10 -9.19 5.31
C ALA A 308 -14.58 -10.45 6.00
N VAL A 309 -13.98 -10.33 7.19
CA VAL A 309 -13.60 -11.50 8.00
C VAL A 309 -14.81 -12.37 8.32
N ALA A 310 -15.93 -11.77 8.73
CA ALA A 310 -17.15 -12.53 9.05
C ALA A 310 -17.72 -13.26 7.82
N VAL A 311 -17.86 -12.57 6.70
CA VAL A 311 -18.39 -13.16 5.45
C VAL A 311 -17.49 -14.27 4.92
N LEU A 312 -16.17 -14.10 4.94
CA LEU A 312 -15.24 -15.14 4.46
C LEU A 312 -15.11 -16.33 5.41
N LYS A 313 -15.61 -16.24 6.65
CA LYS A 313 -15.76 -17.40 7.54
C LYS A 313 -17.04 -18.18 7.27
N GLU A 314 -18.13 -17.47 6.96
CA GLU A 314 -19.41 -18.08 6.58
C GLU A 314 -19.31 -18.76 5.20
N ASP A 315 -18.67 -18.11 4.24
CA ASP A 315 -18.49 -18.59 2.86
C ASP A 315 -17.00 -18.55 2.47
N ALA A 316 -16.30 -19.62 2.83
CA ALA A 316 -14.85 -19.73 2.68
C ALA A 316 -14.40 -19.55 1.22
N PRO A 317 -13.34 -18.76 0.96
CA PRO A 317 -12.81 -18.59 -0.39
C PRO A 317 -12.13 -19.88 -0.88
N ARG A 318 -11.83 -19.94 -2.19
CA ARG A 318 -11.03 -21.04 -2.76
C ARG A 318 -9.73 -21.27 -1.95
N PRO A 319 -9.24 -22.52 -1.82
CA PRO A 319 -8.04 -22.82 -1.03
C PRO A 319 -6.77 -22.08 -1.45
N THR A 320 -6.71 -21.60 -2.69
CA THR A 320 -5.62 -20.82 -3.28
C THR A 320 -5.70 -19.32 -2.95
N THR A 321 -6.81 -18.85 -2.40
CA THR A 321 -7.06 -17.43 -2.12
C THR A 321 -6.45 -17.06 -0.77
N PRO A 322 -5.49 -16.11 -0.72
CA PRO A 322 -5.01 -15.58 0.54
C PRO A 322 -6.13 -14.95 1.34
N CYS A 323 -6.27 -15.33 2.60
CA CYS A 323 -7.16 -14.68 3.55
C CYS A 323 -6.62 -14.79 4.97
N PHE A 324 -6.84 -13.75 5.77
CA PHE A 324 -6.48 -13.77 7.18
C PHE A 324 -7.38 -14.70 7.98
N ALA A 325 -8.67 -14.77 7.65
CA ALA A 325 -9.68 -15.57 8.34
C ALA A 325 -9.32 -17.07 8.41
N ALA A 326 -8.58 -17.61 7.44
CA ALA A 326 -8.14 -19.01 7.46
C ALA A 326 -6.87 -19.26 8.30
N LEU A 327 -6.26 -18.21 8.85
CA LEU A 327 -5.05 -18.28 9.69
C LEU A 327 -5.28 -17.76 11.13
N LEU A 328 -6.50 -17.29 11.43
CA LEU A 328 -6.91 -16.69 12.71
C LEU A 328 -7.96 -17.53 13.44
#